data_AF-A0ABD0MTF8-F1
#
_entry.id   AF-A0ABD0MTF8-F1
#
_cell.length_a   1.000
_cell.length_b   1.000
_cell.length_c   1.000
_cell.angle_alpha   90.00
_cell.angle_beta   90.00
_cell.angle_gamma   90.00
#
_symmetry.space_group_name_H-M   'P 1'
#
loop_
_entity.id
_entity.type
_entity.pdbx_description
1 polymer ?
#
loop_
_entity_poly.entity_id
_entity_poly.type
_entity_poly.pdbx_seq_one_letter_code
_entity_poly.pdbx_strand_id
1 'polypeptide(L)'
;MEAYKKQKCEGQEPVLRIYGTKLFKQEIEYVVLVHSPEFNEKFRDFPLLKSNPLVAYDGNKIIWKAQAICETHNFQMVIRGKTAMPEPLYSHVWYVWDQVSIVFHTKDVLTIPKRKMKANLSCCEQDPAVDLAKGEKCASLYEAEKIREGLQYDDENEDEKEEHKYANLKMEVD
;
A
#
# COMPACT_ATOMS: atom_id res chain seq x y z
N MET A 1 8.28 -1.01 -5.45
CA MET A 1 9.40 -1.19 -4.52
C MET A 1 10.77 -1.02 -5.19
N GLU A 2 10.92 -1.43 -6.45
CA GLU A 2 12.16 -1.35 -7.24
C GLU A 2 12.98 -0.05 -7.14
N ALA A 3 12.34 1.13 -7.26
CA ALA A 3 13.07 2.40 -7.17
C ALA A 3 13.78 2.57 -5.81
N TYR A 4 13.12 2.17 -4.72
CA TYR A 4 13.70 2.19 -3.38
C TYR A 4 14.86 1.19 -3.27
N LYS A 5 14.68 -0.02 -3.80
CA LYS A 5 15.71 -1.06 -3.84
C LYS A 5 16.98 -0.59 -4.56
N LYS A 6 16.85 0.00 -5.77
CA LYS A 6 17.99 0.53 -6.54
C LYS A 6 18.67 1.69 -5.83
N GLN A 7 17.90 2.66 -5.33
CA GLN A 7 18.45 3.93 -4.82
C GLN A 7 18.86 3.91 -3.35
N LYS A 8 18.25 3.05 -2.53
CA LYS A 8 18.40 3.07 -1.06
C LYS A 8 18.92 1.76 -0.49
N CYS A 9 18.81 0.65 -1.21
CA CYS A 9 19.26 -0.67 -0.74
C CYS A 9 20.43 -1.26 -1.53
N GLU A 10 21.08 -0.51 -2.42
CA GLU A 10 22.17 -1.02 -3.27
C GLU A 10 21.74 -2.27 -4.08
N GLY A 11 20.47 -2.33 -4.48
CA GLY A 11 19.89 -3.49 -5.16
C GLY A 11 19.52 -4.67 -4.26
N GLN A 12 19.76 -4.60 -2.95
CA GLN A 12 19.34 -5.62 -1.99
C GLN A 12 17.86 -5.49 -1.64
N GLU A 13 17.25 -6.59 -1.19
CA GLU A 13 15.85 -6.59 -0.81
C GLU A 13 15.63 -5.70 0.43
N PRO A 14 14.70 -4.72 0.39
CA PRO A 14 14.38 -3.92 1.56
C PRO A 14 13.81 -4.79 2.70
N VAL A 15 14.09 -4.37 3.92
CA VAL A 15 13.62 -5.02 5.14
C VAL A 15 12.34 -4.32 5.59
N LEU A 16 11.28 -5.10 5.78
CA LEU A 16 9.98 -4.63 6.27
C LEU A 16 9.85 -4.96 7.75
N ARG A 17 9.52 -3.97 8.58
CA ARG A 17 9.33 -4.12 10.02
C ARG A 17 8.01 -3.50 10.47
N ILE A 18 7.42 -4.07 11.50
CA ILE A 18 6.21 -3.53 12.15
C ILE A 18 6.63 -2.32 12.98
N TYR A 19 6.29 -1.13 12.53
CA TYR A 19 6.56 0.10 13.28
C TYR A 19 5.53 0.28 14.41
N GLY A 20 4.27 -0.04 14.12
CA GLY A 20 3.21 -0.05 15.11
C GLY A 20 1.83 -0.32 14.51
N THR A 21 0.87 -0.57 15.39
CA THR A 21 -0.54 -0.66 15.05
C THR A 21 -1.27 0.37 15.90
N LYS A 22 -2.08 1.21 15.26
CA LYS A 22 -2.93 2.18 15.95
C LYS A 22 -4.38 1.84 15.73
N LEU A 23 -5.19 2.08 16.75
CA LEU A 23 -6.64 1.98 16.66
C LEU A 23 -7.22 3.38 16.81
N PHE A 24 -8.00 3.82 15.84
CA PHE A 24 -8.74 5.07 15.90
C PHE A 24 -10.21 4.82 15.55
N LYS A 25 -11.09 4.89 16.55
CA LYS A 25 -12.51 4.54 16.40
C LYS A 25 -12.68 3.14 15.79
N GLN A 26 -13.12 3.05 14.54
CA GLN A 26 -13.35 1.81 13.78
C GLN A 26 -12.29 1.60 12.69
N GLU A 27 -11.11 2.19 12.86
CA GLU A 27 -10.02 2.09 11.90
C GLU A 27 -8.79 1.52 12.60
N ILE A 28 -8.20 0.48 12.02
CA ILE A 28 -6.90 -0.04 12.44
C ILE A 28 -5.86 0.41 11.42
N GLU A 29 -4.91 1.23 11.86
CA GLU A 29 -3.75 1.61 11.05
C GLU A 29 -2.58 0.67 11.36
N TYR A 30 -2.14 -0.11 10.38
CA TYR A 30 -0.89 -0.86 10.42
C TYR A 30 0.23 -0.05 9.78
N VAL A 31 1.25 0.29 10.56
CA VAL A 31 2.39 1.06 10.08
C VAL A 31 3.56 0.12 9.84
N VAL A 32 3.99 0.04 8.58
CA VAL A 32 5.13 -0.77 8.13
C VAL A 32 6.31 0.15 7.83
N LEU A 33 7.40 -0.04 8.57
CA LEU A 33 8.69 0.57 8.28
C LEU A 33 9.40 -0.24 7.19
N VAL A 34 9.84 0.44 6.13
CA VAL A 34 10.67 -0.11 5.06
C VAL A 34 12.04 0.54 5.15
N HIS A 35 13.09 -0.27 5.30
CA HIS A 35 14.46 0.24 5.39
C HIS A 35 15.47 -0.63 4.64
N SER A 36 16.61 -0.04 4.29
CA SER A 36 17.75 -0.78 3.72
C SER A 36 18.36 -1.77 4.73
N PRO A 37 18.85 -2.94 4.28
CA PRO A 37 19.52 -3.91 5.16
C PRO A 37 20.68 -3.31 5.98
N GLU A 38 21.33 -2.26 5.50
CA GLU A 38 22.41 -1.56 6.22
C GLU A 38 21.95 -1.02 7.61
N PHE A 39 20.65 -0.77 7.79
CA PHE A 39 20.09 -0.24 9.04
C PHE A 39 19.45 -1.31 9.93
N ASN A 40 19.72 -2.59 9.69
CA ASN A 40 19.14 -3.66 10.49
C ASN A 40 19.38 -3.49 11.99
N GLU A 41 20.60 -3.12 12.40
CA GLU A 41 20.91 -2.88 13.81
C GLU A 41 20.15 -1.69 14.39
N LYS A 42 19.98 -0.62 13.59
CA LYS A 42 19.26 0.59 14.02
C LYS A 42 17.78 0.32 14.29
N PHE A 43 17.16 -0.57 13.51
CA PHE A 43 15.72 -0.87 13.59
C PHE A 43 15.42 -2.24 14.18
N ARG A 44 16.40 -2.87 14.83
CA ARG A 44 16.28 -4.24 15.35
C ARG A 44 15.14 -4.41 16.36
N ASP A 45 14.80 -3.35 17.08
CA ASP A 45 13.75 -3.35 18.11
C ASP A 45 12.35 -3.43 17.51
N PHE A 46 12.19 -3.09 16.22
CA PHE A 46 10.93 -3.28 15.50
C PHE A 46 10.86 -4.71 14.96
N PRO A 47 9.76 -5.46 15.21
CA PRO A 47 9.63 -6.83 14.71
C PRO A 47 9.69 -6.92 13.19
N LEU A 48 10.37 -7.95 12.66
CA LEU A 48 10.37 -8.22 11.22
C LEU A 48 8.97 -8.61 10.74
N LEU A 49 8.50 -7.98 9.66
CA LEU A 49 7.24 -8.32 9.02
C LEU A 49 7.42 -9.59 8.19
N LYS A 50 7.09 -10.75 8.78
CA LYS A 50 7.16 -12.05 8.10
C LYS A 50 5.88 -12.33 7.34
N SER A 51 6.04 -12.97 6.18
CA SER A 51 4.92 -13.49 5.40
C SER A 51 4.09 -14.47 6.25
N ASN A 52 2.78 -14.29 6.24
CA ASN A 52 1.79 -15.07 6.96
C ASN A 52 0.44 -15.01 6.19
N PRO A 53 -0.60 -15.73 6.63
CA PRO A 53 -1.88 -15.75 5.92
C PRO A 53 -2.53 -14.38 5.69
N LEU A 54 -2.26 -13.39 6.54
CA LEU A 54 -2.82 -12.04 6.51
C LEU A 54 -1.96 -11.05 5.72
N VAL A 55 -0.64 -11.20 5.78
CA VAL A 55 0.32 -10.28 5.14
C VAL A 55 1.37 -11.07 4.41
N ALA A 56 1.59 -10.75 3.13
CA ALA A 56 2.67 -11.33 2.35
C ALA A 56 3.46 -10.23 1.62
N TYR A 57 4.74 -10.49 1.41
CA TYR A 57 5.59 -9.66 0.56
C TYR A 57 6.39 -10.59 -0.36
N ASP A 58 6.26 -10.39 -1.67
CA ASP A 58 6.88 -11.26 -2.69
C ASP A 58 8.17 -10.68 -3.30
N GLY A 59 8.65 -9.54 -2.78
CA GLY A 59 9.80 -8.81 -3.32
C GLY A 59 9.42 -7.63 -4.22
N ASN A 60 8.16 -7.51 -4.62
CA ASN A 60 7.68 -6.40 -5.45
C ASN A 60 6.41 -5.75 -4.88
N LYS A 61 5.52 -6.57 -4.30
CA LYS A 61 4.21 -6.16 -3.82
C LYS A 61 3.99 -6.62 -2.40
N ILE A 62 3.39 -5.73 -1.60
CA ILE A 62 2.86 -6.07 -0.28
C ILE A 62 1.40 -6.43 -0.48
N ILE A 63 1.03 -7.64 -0.08
CA ILE A 63 -0.35 -8.13 -0.09
C ILE A 63 -0.84 -8.07 1.35
N TRP A 64 -1.87 -7.25 1.57
CA TRP A 64 -2.55 -7.14 2.85
C TRP A 64 -3.97 -7.67 2.72
N LYS A 65 -4.33 -8.66 3.52
CA LYS A 65 -5.69 -9.21 3.54
C LYS A 65 -6.49 -8.53 4.65
N ALA A 66 -7.57 -7.89 4.26
CA ALA A 66 -8.47 -7.22 5.19
C ALA A 66 -9.01 -8.18 6.25
N GLN A 67 -9.04 -7.72 7.48
CA GLN A 67 -9.57 -8.45 8.62
C GLN A 67 -10.96 -7.92 8.96
N ALA A 68 -11.98 -8.78 8.84
CA ALA A 68 -13.29 -8.46 9.38
C ALA A 68 -13.30 -8.84 10.87
N ILE A 69 -13.09 -7.85 11.74
CA ILE A 69 -13.28 -8.03 13.19
C ILE A 69 -14.76 -7.75 13.47
N CYS A 70 -15.53 -8.82 13.66
CA CYS A 70 -16.95 -8.72 13.99
C CYS A 70 -17.10 -8.87 15.51
N GLU A 71 -17.48 -7.81 16.21
CA GLU A 71 -17.83 -7.91 17.64
C GLU A 71 -19.26 -8.46 17.83
N THR A 72 -20.15 -8.21 16.86
CA THR A 72 -21.56 -8.61 16.90
C THR A 72 -21.80 -9.92 16.16
N HIS A 73 -22.26 -10.93 16.89
CA HIS A 73 -22.72 -12.19 16.30
C HIS A 73 -24.08 -11.95 15.63
N ASN A 74 -24.21 -12.34 14.35
CA ASN A 74 -25.49 -12.25 13.62
C ASN A 74 -26.54 -13.26 14.09
N PHE A 75 -26.16 -14.17 14.99
CA PHE A 75 -27.02 -15.22 15.51
C PHE A 75 -26.80 -15.38 17.01
N GLN A 76 -27.89 -15.56 17.75
CA GLN A 76 -27.87 -16.03 19.12
C GLN A 76 -28.37 -17.47 19.17
N MET A 77 -27.85 -18.26 20.09
CA MET A 77 -28.38 -19.59 20.36
C MET A 77 -29.56 -19.45 21.31
N VAL A 78 -30.74 -19.88 20.88
CA VAL A 78 -31.96 -19.87 21.71
C VAL A 78 -32.34 -21.31 22.04
N ILE A 79 -32.59 -21.57 23.32
CA ILE A 79 -33.01 -22.88 23.80
C ILE A 79 -34.54 -22.87 23.92
N ARG A 80 -35.21 -23.69 23.11
CA ARG A 80 -36.66 -23.92 23.17
C ARG A 80 -36.93 -25.37 23.56
N GLY A 81 -37.25 -25.59 24.84
CA GLY A 81 -37.44 -26.93 25.38
C GLY A 81 -36.11 -27.72 25.41
N LYS A 82 -36.05 -28.85 24.70
CA LYS A 82 -34.85 -29.69 24.58
C LYS A 82 -34.01 -29.40 23.33
N THR A 83 -34.36 -28.37 22.57
CA THR A 83 -33.73 -28.06 21.28
C THR A 83 -33.03 -26.71 21.36
N ALA A 84 -31.76 -26.66 20.94
CA ALA A 84 -31.02 -25.42 20.72
C ALA A 84 -31.10 -25.06 19.23
N MET A 85 -31.55 -23.84 18.92
CA MET A 85 -31.65 -23.35 17.54
C MET A 85 -30.97 -21.97 17.41
N PRO A 86 -30.26 -21.71 16.30
CA PRO A 86 -29.75 -20.38 16.01
C PRO A 86 -30.89 -19.46 15.58
N GLU A 87 -31.05 -18.32 16.25
CA GLU A 87 -31.97 -17.25 15.84
C GLU A 87 -31.17 -16.01 15.41
N PRO A 88 -31.53 -15.36 14.29
CA PRO A 88 -30.85 -14.16 13.83
C PRO A 88 -31.06 -13.00 14.83
N LEU A 89 -29.97 -12.33 15.19
CA LEU A 89 -30.00 -11.05 15.91
C LEU A 89 -30.10 -9.89 14.89
N TYR A 90 -30.63 -8.74 15.30
CA TYR A 90 -30.59 -7.53 14.48
C TYR A 90 -29.15 -7.28 14.01
N SER A 91 -28.92 -7.34 12.70
CA SER A 91 -27.59 -7.26 12.12
C SER A 91 -27.11 -5.80 12.14
N HIS A 92 -26.20 -5.49 13.06
CA HIS A 92 -25.34 -4.32 12.93
C HIS A 92 -23.98 -4.84 12.48
N VAL A 93 -23.66 -4.56 11.22
CA VAL A 93 -22.35 -4.87 10.66
C VAL A 93 -21.43 -3.72 11.02
N TRP A 94 -20.59 -3.95 12.01
CA TRP A 94 -19.49 -3.04 12.32
C TRP A 94 -18.29 -3.49 11.49
N TYR A 95 -18.03 -2.78 10.41
CA TYR A 95 -16.79 -2.97 9.67
C TYR A 95 -15.69 -2.19 10.39
N VAL A 96 -14.60 -2.87 10.70
CA VAL A 96 -13.34 -2.21 11.04
C VAL A 96 -12.58 -2.02 9.73
N TRP A 97 -12.14 -0.80 9.48
CA TRP A 97 -11.37 -0.46 8.28
C TRP A 97 -9.89 -0.65 8.56
N ASP A 98 -9.24 -1.51 7.79
CA ASP A 98 -7.79 -1.64 7.82
C ASP A 98 -7.16 -0.56 6.93
N GLN A 99 -6.31 0.27 7.53
CA GLN A 99 -5.42 1.19 6.83
C GLN A 99 -3.99 0.68 6.94
N VAL A 100 -3.25 0.73 5.84
CA VAL A 100 -1.84 0.32 5.80
C VAL A 100 -0.98 1.52 5.40
N SER A 101 -0.15 1.96 6.34
CA SER A 101 0.79 3.07 6.16
C SER A 101 2.19 2.51 5.94
N ILE A 102 2.80 2.84 4.80
CA ILE A 102 4.15 2.39 4.45
C ILE A 102 5.12 3.57 4.62
N VAL A 103 6.08 3.43 5.53
CA VAL A 103 7.05 4.46 5.88
C VAL A 103 8.43 4.05 5.38
N PHE A 104 8.98 4.80 4.42
CA PHE A 104 10.30 4.55 3.86
C PHE A 104 11.37 5.31 4.63
N HIS A 105 12.34 4.60 5.20
CA HIS A 105 13.54 5.23 5.75
C HIS A 105 14.46 5.67 4.63
N THR A 106 14.83 6.94 4.60
CA THR A 106 15.71 7.52 3.58
C THR A 106 16.74 8.44 4.23
N LYS A 107 18.03 8.25 3.93
CA LYS A 107 19.08 9.24 4.25
C LYS A 107 18.92 10.49 3.37
N ASP A 108 18.69 10.26 2.07
CA ASP A 108 18.54 11.29 1.03
C ASP A 108 17.23 11.11 0.25
N VAL A 109 16.88 12.06 -0.61
CA VAL A 109 15.62 12.06 -1.39
C VAL A 109 15.43 10.78 -2.22
N LEU A 110 14.24 10.16 -2.15
CA LEU A 110 13.82 9.08 -3.05
C LEU A 110 13.25 9.70 -4.32
N THR A 111 13.92 9.49 -5.45
CA THR A 111 13.52 10.10 -6.73
C THR A 111 12.69 9.12 -7.52
N ILE A 112 11.44 9.48 -7.84
CA ILE A 112 10.59 8.69 -8.73
C ILE A 112 10.48 9.45 -10.06
N PRO A 113 10.85 8.82 -11.20
CA PRO A 113 10.73 9.48 -12.49
C PRO A 113 9.31 9.96 -12.76
N LYS A 114 9.14 11.23 -13.19
CA LYS A 114 7.81 11.79 -13.49
C LYS A 114 7.04 10.94 -14.49
N ARG A 115 7.74 10.32 -15.46
CA ARG A 115 7.14 9.37 -16.41
C ARG A 115 6.47 8.18 -15.72
N LYS A 116 7.17 7.55 -14.76
CA LYS A 116 6.59 6.45 -13.96
C LYS A 116 5.45 6.95 -13.09
N MET A 117 5.52 8.16 -12.52
CA MET A 117 4.40 8.73 -11.78
C MET A 117 3.18 8.95 -12.69
N LYS A 118 3.33 9.64 -13.82
CA LYS A 118 2.25 9.92 -14.79
C LYS A 118 1.60 8.64 -15.31
N ALA A 119 2.39 7.62 -15.65
CA ALA A 119 1.87 6.34 -16.13
C ALA A 119 1.01 5.59 -15.10
N ASN A 120 1.19 5.86 -13.80
CA ASN A 120 0.43 5.24 -12.71
C ASN A 120 -0.66 6.15 -12.13
N LEU A 121 -0.89 7.34 -12.70
CA LEU A 121 -1.98 8.22 -12.28
C LEU A 121 -3.31 7.79 -12.92
N SER A 122 -4.30 7.48 -12.08
CA SER A 122 -5.69 7.34 -12.48
C SER A 122 -6.51 8.54 -11.98
N CYS A 123 -7.42 9.02 -12.81
CA CYS A 123 -8.39 10.04 -12.40
C CYS A 123 -9.50 9.38 -11.58
N CYS A 124 -10.04 10.10 -10.60
CA CYS A 124 -11.19 9.67 -9.81
C CYS A 124 -12.20 10.82 -9.70
N GLU A 125 -13.46 10.48 -9.41
CA GLU A 125 -14.46 11.47 -9.04
C GLU A 125 -14.08 12.11 -7.71
N GLN A 126 -14.22 13.43 -7.62
CA GLN A 126 -13.94 14.15 -6.39
C GLN A 126 -15.01 13.82 -5.35
N ASP A 127 -14.59 13.34 -4.18
CA ASP A 127 -15.48 13.24 -3.03
C ASP A 127 -15.84 14.66 -2.55
N PRO A 128 -17.13 15.05 -2.54
CA PRO A 128 -17.55 16.38 -2.12
C PRO A 128 -17.22 16.68 -0.64
N ALA A 129 -16.94 15.66 0.18
CA ALA A 129 -16.50 15.83 1.57
C ALA A 129 -14.99 16.10 1.71
N VAL A 130 -14.21 15.94 0.64
CA VAL A 130 -12.75 16.12 0.65
C VAL A 130 -12.39 17.45 -0.01
N ASP A 131 -12.08 18.46 0.82
CA ASP A 131 -11.48 19.70 0.34
C ASP A 131 -9.95 19.52 0.24
N LEU A 132 -9.48 19.21 -0.96
CA LEU A 132 -8.05 19.19 -1.27
C LEU A 132 -7.53 20.65 -1.25
N ALA A 133 -7.18 21.13 -0.06
CA ALA A 133 -6.98 22.54 0.26
C ALA A 133 -5.90 23.31 -0.54
N LYS A 134 -5.25 22.71 -1.55
CA LYS A 134 -4.18 23.35 -2.35
C LYS A 134 -4.07 22.85 -3.80
N GLY A 135 -5.02 22.05 -4.30
CA GLY A 135 -5.01 21.53 -5.67
C GLY A 135 -5.89 22.33 -6.64
N GLU A 136 -5.59 22.27 -7.93
CA GLU A 136 -6.56 22.68 -8.96
C GLU A 136 -7.83 21.84 -8.80
N LYS A 137 -8.97 22.51 -8.59
CA LYS A 137 -10.26 21.82 -8.51
C LYS A 137 -10.65 21.41 -9.93
N CYS A 138 -10.75 20.10 -10.16
CA CYS A 138 -11.31 19.56 -11.40
C CYS A 138 -12.82 19.47 -11.21
N ALA A 139 -13.62 20.11 -12.08
CA ALA A 139 -15.07 20.07 -11.98
C ALA A 139 -15.67 18.76 -12.52
N SER A 140 -14.88 17.97 -13.27
CA SER A 140 -15.29 16.69 -13.82
C SER A 140 -14.13 15.73 -14.04
N LEU A 141 -14.46 14.43 -14.20
CA LEU A 141 -13.50 13.40 -14.59
C LEU A 141 -12.82 13.72 -15.94
N TYR A 142 -13.59 14.25 -16.91
CA TYR A 142 -13.07 14.68 -18.21
C TYR A 142 -12.00 15.77 -18.09
N GLU A 143 -12.20 16.76 -17.22
CA GLU A 143 -11.21 17.80 -16.96
C GLU A 143 -9.94 17.24 -16.30
N ALA A 144 -10.11 16.32 -15.34
CA ALA A 144 -8.98 15.66 -14.69
C ALA A 144 -8.15 14.83 -15.68
N GLU A 145 -8.80 14.13 -16.61
CA GLU A 145 -8.12 13.38 -17.68
C GLU A 145 -7.34 14.29 -18.62
N LYS A 146 -7.93 15.43 -19.01
CA LYS A 146 -7.25 16.44 -19.84
C LYS A 146 -6.03 17.04 -19.15
N ILE A 147 -6.12 17.32 -17.84
CA ILE A 147 -4.98 17.79 -17.04
C ILE A 147 -3.89 16.71 -17.02
N ARG A 148 -4.26 15.45 -16.77
CA ARG A 148 -3.32 14.31 -16.79
C ARG A 148 -2.60 14.20 -18.14
N GLU A 149 -3.32 14.33 -19.25
CA GLU A 149 -2.73 14.31 -20.59
C GLU A 149 -1.71 15.43 -20.80
N GLY A 150 -2.03 16.64 -20.33
CA GLY A 150 -1.20 17.84 -20.43
C GLY A 150 0.05 17.85 -19.54
N LEU A 151 0.20 16.93 -18.57
CA LEU A 151 1.40 16.83 -17.75
C LEU A 151 2.63 16.52 -18.62
N GLN A 152 3.64 17.39 -18.61
CA GLN A 152 4.87 17.16 -19.39
C GLN A 152 5.70 16.01 -18.82
N TYR A 153 6.37 15.26 -19.70
CA TYR A 153 7.48 14.40 -19.30
C TYR A 153 8.74 15.27 -19.21
N ASP A 154 9.57 15.08 -18.19
CA ASP A 154 10.93 15.62 -18.23
C ASP A 154 11.70 14.85 -19.32
N ASP A 155 12.48 15.55 -20.13
CA ASP A 155 13.30 14.99 -21.22
C ASP A 155 14.18 13.82 -20.75
N GLU A 156 14.45 12.90 -21.69
CA GLU A 156 15.20 11.66 -21.53
C GLU A 156 16.48 11.84 -20.69
N ASN A 157 16.49 11.31 -19.46
CA ASN A 157 17.72 11.07 -18.71
C ASN A 157 18.10 9.60 -18.84
N GLU A 158 19.40 9.37 -18.98
CA GLU A 158 20.14 8.19 -19.48
C GLU A 158 19.84 6.79 -18.87
N ASP A 159 18.86 6.67 -17.97
CA ASP A 159 18.51 5.42 -17.28
C ASP A 159 17.92 4.34 -18.22
N GLU A 160 17.36 4.73 -19.37
CA GLU A 160 16.87 3.78 -20.38
C GLU A 160 18.00 2.96 -21.05
N LYS A 161 19.27 3.43 -20.99
CA LYS A 161 20.40 2.65 -21.50
C LYS A 161 20.70 1.42 -20.64
N GLU A 162 20.39 1.45 -19.34
CA GLU A 162 20.61 0.28 -18.47
C GLU A 162 19.47 -0.74 -18.58
N GLU A 163 18.20 -0.33 -18.52
CA GLU A 163 17.07 -1.27 -18.59
C GLU A 163 17.04 -2.02 -19.94
N HIS A 164 17.37 -1.37 -21.07
CA HIS A 164 17.50 -2.07 -22.36
C HIS A 164 18.68 -3.04 -22.42
N LYS A 165 19.78 -2.75 -21.72
CA LYS A 165 20.95 -3.64 -21.67
C LYS A 165 20.64 -4.92 -20.90
N TYR A 166 19.93 -4.83 -19.78
CA TYR A 166 19.50 -5.99 -18.98
C TYR A 166 18.38 -6.81 -19.65
N ALA A 167 17.48 -6.17 -20.41
CA ALA A 167 16.46 -6.87 -21.19
C ALA A 167 17.07 -7.68 -22.34
N ASN A 168 18.04 -7.11 -23.07
CA ASN A 168 18.74 -7.81 -24.16
C ASN A 168 19.63 -8.96 -23.64
N LEU A 169 20.29 -8.80 -22.48
CA LEU A 169 21.07 -9.87 -21.84
C LEU A 169 20.22 -11.08 -21.41
N LYS A 170 18.92 -10.90 -21.15
CA LYS A 170 18.00 -12.00 -20.84
C LYS A 170 17.47 -12.73 -22.09
N MET A 171 17.54 -12.11 -23.27
CA MET A 171 17.06 -12.71 -24.52
C MET A 171 18.15 -13.48 -25.29
N GLU A 172 19.43 -13.26 -24.99
CA GLU A 172 20.56 -13.98 -25.61
C GLU A 172 20.94 -15.28 -24.86
N VAL A 173 20.24 -15.60 -23.76
CA VAL A 173 20.44 -16.83 -22.97
C VAL A 173 19.13 -17.63 -22.98
N ASP A 174 18.69 -18.02 -24.17
CA ASP A 174 17.71 -19.10 -24.41
C ASP A 174 18.03 -19.81 -25.72
#